data_AF-A0A1E3VSS1-F1
#
_entry.id   AF-A0A1E3VSS1-F1
#
_cell.length_a   1.000
_cell.length_b   1.000
_cell.length_c   1.000
_cell.angle_alpha   90.00
_cell.angle_beta   90.00
_cell.angle_gamma   90.00
#
_symmetry.space_group_name_H-M   'P 1'
#
loop_
_entity.id
_entity.type
_entity.pdbx_description
1 polymer ?
#
loop_
_entity_poly.entity_id
_entity_poly.type
_entity_poly.pdbx_seq_one_letter_code
_entity_poly.pdbx_strand_id
1 'polypeptide(L)'
;MPRIATIFVCAAALLLSGCNDSQAPKGDPGPQGEQGAAGPKGDAGPKGESGPAGPKGEPGPKGEPGPKGDAGEANIRVVVADGPGQFAKCGAEEVLIAAWCQGGSEPSAALVSGSSQAWCSTAAGGSAAVSCLAK
;
A
#
# COMPACT_ATOMS: atom_id res chain seq x y z
N MET A 1 -39.60 -81.25 -3.28
CA MET A 1 -40.75 -81.75 -4.06
C MET A 1 -41.96 -81.80 -3.13
N PRO A 2 -43.11 -81.28 -3.58
CA PRO A 2 -44.28 -81.00 -2.75
C PRO A 2 -45.17 -82.24 -2.56
N ARG A 3 -46.18 -82.12 -1.67
CA ARG A 3 -47.55 -82.70 -1.72
C ARG A 3 -47.95 -83.26 -0.34
N ILE A 4 -48.85 -82.58 0.38
CA ILE A 4 -50.32 -82.60 0.20
C ILE A 4 -50.90 -83.97 0.57
N ALA A 5 -51.71 -83.98 1.62
CA ALA A 5 -52.90 -84.81 1.90
C ALA A 5 -52.99 -84.92 3.44
N THR A 6 -53.79 -84.12 4.14
CA THR A 6 -55.26 -84.14 4.17
C THR A 6 -55.83 -85.52 4.51
N ILE A 7 -56.83 -85.48 5.38
CA ILE A 7 -57.96 -86.40 5.55
C ILE A 7 -57.90 -87.22 6.87
N PHE A 8 -59.08 -87.20 7.51
CA PHE A 8 -59.60 -87.99 8.63
C PHE A 8 -59.53 -87.29 9.99
N VAL A 9 -60.50 -86.41 10.30
CA VAL A 9 -61.87 -86.75 10.78
C VAL A 9 -61.76 -87.47 12.12
N CYS A 10 -61.97 -86.75 13.22
CA CYS A 10 -63.26 -86.54 13.89
C CYS A 10 -63.74 -87.78 14.66
N ALA A 11 -64.22 -87.50 15.87
CA ALA A 11 -64.94 -88.38 16.79
C ALA A 11 -64.07 -89.43 17.49
N ALA A 12 -64.24 -89.73 18.77
CA ALA A 12 -65.03 -89.20 19.88
C ALA A 12 -64.62 -90.08 21.08
N ALA A 13 -65.13 -89.73 22.26
CA ALA A 13 -65.41 -90.67 23.33
C ALA A 13 -64.25 -91.14 24.23
N LEU A 14 -64.23 -90.50 25.40
CA LEU A 14 -64.47 -91.12 26.70
C LEU A 14 -63.32 -91.88 27.41
N LEU A 15 -62.97 -91.30 28.57
CA LEU A 15 -62.70 -91.95 29.88
C LEU A 15 -61.37 -92.69 30.08
N LEU A 16 -60.50 -92.14 30.96
CA LEU A 16 -60.24 -92.62 32.34
C LEU A 16 -58.86 -92.15 32.86
N SER A 17 -58.90 -91.38 33.94
CA SER A 17 -58.08 -91.42 35.17
C SER A 17 -56.55 -91.61 35.14
N GLY A 18 -55.80 -90.71 35.80
CA GLY A 18 -54.43 -90.99 36.24
C GLY A 18 -53.62 -89.82 36.84
N CYS A 19 -53.81 -89.56 38.14
CA CYS A 19 -52.95 -89.00 39.19
C CYS A 19 -51.76 -88.01 38.93
N ASN A 20 -51.81 -86.94 39.74
CA ASN A 20 -50.76 -86.35 40.59
C ASN A 20 -49.89 -85.14 40.17
N ASP A 21 -49.96 -84.16 41.09
CA ASP A 21 -48.90 -83.29 41.63
C ASP A 21 -48.37 -82.08 40.84
N SER A 22 -48.88 -80.91 41.26
CA SER A 22 -48.08 -79.77 41.77
C SER A 22 -47.15 -79.04 40.79
N GLN A 23 -47.66 -78.00 40.12
CA GLN A 23 -46.83 -76.86 39.70
C GLN A 23 -47.42 -75.54 40.21
N ALA A 24 -46.64 -74.88 41.06
CA ALA A 24 -46.91 -73.59 41.70
C ALA A 24 -47.21 -72.49 40.66
N PRO A 25 -48.00 -71.45 41.01
CA PRO A 25 -48.21 -70.32 40.11
C PRO A 25 -46.88 -69.64 39.79
N LYS A 26 -46.61 -69.42 38.49
CA LYS A 26 -45.48 -68.64 37.99
C LYS A 26 -45.61 -67.21 38.54
N GLY A 27 -44.61 -66.73 39.28
CA GLY A 27 -44.64 -65.38 39.88
C GLY A 27 -44.78 -64.27 38.84
N ASP A 28 -45.45 -63.17 39.23
CA ASP A 28 -45.70 -62.00 38.39
C ASP A 28 -44.41 -61.40 37.82
N PRO A 29 -44.44 -60.81 36.60
CA PRO A 29 -43.31 -60.08 36.05
C PRO A 29 -42.85 -58.97 37.01
N GLY A 30 -41.54 -58.83 37.19
CA GLY A 30 -40.97 -57.77 38.04
C GLY A 30 -41.35 -56.37 37.54
N PRO A 31 -41.34 -55.35 38.43
CA PRO A 31 -41.71 -53.99 38.07
C PRO A 31 -40.79 -53.45 36.95
N GLN A 32 -41.36 -52.61 36.07
CA GLN A 32 -40.60 -51.94 35.02
C GLN A 32 -39.51 -51.06 35.65
N GLY A 33 -38.28 -51.16 35.15
CA GLY A 33 -37.15 -50.38 35.65
C GLY A 33 -37.38 -48.87 35.56
N GLU A 34 -36.83 -48.12 36.51
CA GLU A 34 -36.95 -46.66 36.56
C GLU A 34 -36.34 -45.99 35.32
N GLN A 35 -36.95 -44.88 34.89
CA GLN A 35 -36.45 -44.11 33.76
C GLN A 35 -35.07 -43.52 34.09
N GLY A 36 -34.11 -43.69 33.18
CA GLY A 36 -32.75 -43.16 33.35
C GLY A 36 -32.72 -41.64 33.57
N ALA A 37 -31.76 -41.18 34.36
CA ALA A 37 -31.57 -39.76 34.67
C ALA A 37 -31.30 -38.92 33.41
N ALA A 38 -31.71 -37.65 33.43
CA ALA A 38 -31.44 -36.70 32.37
C ALA A 38 -29.92 -36.54 32.16
N GLY A 39 -29.49 -36.47 30.89
CA GLY A 39 -28.08 -36.30 30.54
C GLY A 39 -27.51 -34.97 31.06
N PRO A 40 -26.18 -34.86 31.20
CA PRO A 40 -25.53 -33.65 31.66
C PRO A 40 -25.76 -32.48 30.69
N LYS A 41 -25.80 -31.25 31.23
CA LYS A 41 -25.84 -30.02 30.44
C LYS A 41 -24.56 -29.92 29.60
N GLY A 42 -24.71 -29.60 28.31
CA GLY A 42 -23.57 -29.40 27.41
C GLY A 42 -22.67 -28.23 27.83
N ASP A 43 -21.40 -28.30 27.42
CA ASP A 43 -20.38 -27.30 27.74
C ASP A 43 -20.68 -25.91 27.18
N ALA A 44 -20.09 -24.88 27.80
CA ALA A 44 -20.18 -23.51 27.30
C ALA A 44 -19.44 -23.37 25.96
N GLY A 45 -20.04 -22.62 25.03
CA GLY A 45 -19.44 -22.35 23.72
C GLY A 45 -18.11 -21.58 23.82
N PRO A 46 -17.25 -21.65 22.79
CA PRO A 46 -15.97 -20.98 22.78
C PRO A 46 -16.12 -19.45 22.85
N LYS A 47 -15.14 -18.78 23.45
CA LYS A 47 -15.05 -17.31 23.48
C LYS A 47 -14.86 -16.77 22.05
N GLY A 48 -15.59 -15.73 21.69
CA GLY A 48 -15.47 -15.07 20.39
C GLY A 48 -14.08 -14.49 20.14
N GLU A 49 -13.71 -14.39 18.86
CA GLU A 49 -12.41 -13.86 18.43
C GLU A 49 -12.25 -12.37 18.77
N SER A 50 -10.99 -11.93 18.90
CA SER A 50 -10.68 -10.51 19.12
C SER A 50 -10.96 -9.69 17.87
N GLY A 51 -11.46 -8.46 18.05
CA GLY A 51 -11.74 -7.55 16.94
C GLY A 51 -10.47 -7.14 16.16
N PRO A 52 -10.63 -6.64 14.93
CA PRO A 52 -9.51 -6.21 14.09
C PRO A 52 -8.77 -5.01 14.68
N ALA A 53 -7.49 -4.85 14.31
CA ALA A 53 -6.70 -3.68 14.66
C ALA A 53 -7.29 -2.39 14.05
N GLY A 54 -7.19 -1.27 14.77
CA GLY A 54 -7.64 0.03 14.29
C GLY A 54 -6.81 0.55 13.11
N PRO A 55 -7.34 1.54 12.34
CA PRO A 55 -6.64 2.11 11.20
C PRO A 55 -5.36 2.85 11.61
N LYS A 56 -4.38 2.91 10.70
CA LYS A 56 -3.15 3.71 10.87
C LYS A 56 -3.51 5.21 10.87
N GLY A 57 -2.91 5.97 11.78
CA GLY A 57 -3.07 7.43 11.82
C GLY A 57 -2.56 8.13 10.56
N GLU A 58 -3.09 9.32 10.29
CA GLU A 58 -2.74 10.12 9.11
C GLU A 58 -1.28 10.65 9.18
N PRO A 59 -0.62 10.89 8.03
CA PRO A 59 0.67 11.54 7.99
C PRO A 59 0.63 12.95 8.60
N GLY A 60 1.70 13.35 9.29
CA GLY A 60 1.85 14.71 9.82
C GLY A 60 1.93 15.78 8.72
N PRO A 61 1.69 17.07 9.06
CA PRO A 61 1.75 18.16 8.10
C PRO A 61 3.16 18.37 7.54
N LYS A 62 3.25 18.91 6.33
CA LYS A 62 4.52 19.32 5.71
C LYS A 62 5.11 20.51 6.48
N GLY A 63 6.44 20.48 6.71
CA GLY A 63 7.16 21.60 7.32
C GLY A 63 7.12 22.88 6.48
N GLU A 64 7.32 24.03 7.13
CA GLU A 64 7.31 25.34 6.48
C GLU A 64 8.52 25.55 5.54
N PRO A 65 8.39 26.39 4.50
CA PRO A 65 9.53 26.79 3.66
C PRO A 65 10.64 27.47 4.47
N GLY A 66 11.90 27.22 4.11
CA GLY A 66 13.04 27.90 4.72
C GLY A 66 13.06 29.42 4.42
N PRO A 67 13.83 30.21 5.20
CA PRO A 67 13.93 31.65 5.00
C PRO A 67 14.55 31.98 3.63
N LYS A 68 14.16 33.13 3.08
CA LYS A 68 14.76 33.69 1.86
C LYS A 68 16.20 34.13 2.16
N GLY A 69 17.16 33.75 1.30
CA GLY A 69 18.55 34.20 1.43
C GLY A 69 18.69 35.72 1.24
N ASP A 70 19.71 36.30 1.88
CA ASP A 70 19.99 37.73 1.81
C ASP A 70 20.32 38.17 0.38
N ALA A 71 19.80 39.34 -0.03
CA ALA A 71 20.14 39.94 -1.31
C ALA A 71 21.55 40.54 -1.23
N GLY A 72 22.51 39.96 -1.95
CA GLY A 72 23.84 40.55 -2.09
C GLY A 72 23.77 41.83 -2.92
N GLU A 73 24.36 42.92 -2.41
CA GLU A 73 24.60 44.15 -3.17
C GLU A 73 25.69 43.91 -4.22
N ALA A 74 25.30 43.39 -5.38
CA ALA A 74 26.21 43.17 -6.49
C ALA A 74 26.49 44.49 -7.22
N ASN A 75 27.68 45.05 -7.03
CA ASN A 75 28.17 46.21 -7.80
C ASN A 75 28.52 45.77 -9.23
N ILE A 76 27.53 45.80 -10.12
CA ILE A 76 27.68 45.44 -11.53
C ILE A 76 27.80 46.71 -12.37
N ARG A 77 28.90 46.85 -13.12
CA ARG A 77 29.05 47.91 -14.13
C ARG A 77 29.06 47.35 -15.54
N VAL A 78 28.55 48.11 -16.48
CA VAL A 78 28.57 47.76 -17.91
C VAL A 78 29.65 48.58 -18.60
N VAL A 79 30.51 47.91 -19.37
CA VAL A 79 31.56 48.52 -20.19
C VAL A 79 31.27 48.24 -21.65
N VAL A 80 31.18 49.29 -22.46
CA VAL A 80 30.97 49.19 -23.91
C VAL A 80 32.27 49.58 -24.61
N ALA A 81 32.64 48.85 -25.65
CA ALA A 81 33.81 49.14 -26.48
C ALA A 81 33.57 50.37 -27.36
N ASP A 82 34.51 51.32 -27.35
CA ASP A 82 34.46 52.62 -28.04
C ASP A 82 34.68 52.54 -29.57
N GLY A 83 34.29 51.45 -30.22
CA GLY A 83 34.30 51.35 -31.67
C GLY A 83 34.24 49.93 -32.25
N PRO A 84 34.00 49.81 -33.57
CA PRO A 84 33.95 48.52 -34.25
C PRO A 84 35.33 47.84 -34.22
N GLY A 85 35.36 46.58 -33.75
CA GLY A 85 36.59 45.79 -33.63
C GLY A 85 37.40 46.03 -32.35
N GLN A 86 36.92 46.87 -31.43
CA GLN A 86 37.53 47.02 -30.11
C GLN A 86 36.98 45.97 -29.12
N PHE A 87 37.82 45.56 -28.18
CA PHE A 87 37.45 44.65 -27.09
C PHE A 87 37.01 45.45 -25.87
N ALA A 88 35.91 45.04 -25.23
CA ALA A 88 35.49 45.58 -23.96
C ALA A 88 36.21 44.82 -22.83
N LYS A 89 36.75 45.56 -21.84
CA LYS A 89 37.60 45.01 -20.78
C LYS A 89 37.10 45.39 -19.38
N CYS A 90 36.97 44.40 -18.51
CA CYS A 90 36.81 44.59 -17.07
C CYS A 90 38.16 44.98 -16.43
N GLY A 91 38.12 45.80 -15.37
CA GLY A 91 39.28 46.17 -14.58
C GLY A 91 39.92 44.98 -13.87
N ALA A 92 41.09 45.21 -13.27
CA ALA A 92 41.92 44.13 -12.72
C ALA A 92 41.27 43.37 -11.54
N GLU A 93 40.38 44.02 -10.79
CA GLU A 93 39.69 43.43 -9.62
C GLU A 93 38.23 43.04 -9.91
N GLU A 94 37.84 43.03 -11.18
CA GLU A 94 36.46 42.79 -11.58
C GLU A 94 36.33 41.48 -12.36
N VAL A 95 35.20 40.81 -12.17
CA VAL A 95 34.88 39.55 -12.83
C VAL A 95 33.94 39.83 -13.99
N LEU A 96 34.31 39.40 -15.20
CA LEU A 96 33.38 39.40 -16.33
C LEU A 96 32.30 38.34 -16.08
N ILE A 97 31.05 38.77 -15.94
CA ILE A 97 29.90 37.90 -15.68
C ILE A 97 29.01 37.70 -16.91
N ALA A 98 29.03 38.64 -17.85
CA ALA A 98 28.31 38.54 -19.11
C ALA A 98 28.99 39.39 -20.20
N ALA A 99 28.81 38.98 -21.46
CA ALA A 99 29.30 39.71 -22.62
C ALA A 99 28.28 39.59 -23.77
N TRP A 100 28.06 40.67 -24.52
CA TRP A 100 27.15 40.71 -25.66
C TRP A 100 27.63 41.69 -26.73
N CYS A 101 27.14 41.52 -27.95
CA CYS A 101 27.40 42.43 -29.04
C CYS A 101 26.25 43.42 -29.20
N GLN A 102 26.57 44.71 -29.31
CA GLN A 102 25.64 45.79 -29.60
C GLN A 102 25.82 46.26 -31.05
N GLY A 103 24.73 46.34 -31.82
CA GLY A 103 24.75 47.00 -33.14
C GLY A 103 24.74 46.08 -34.38
N GLY A 104 24.22 44.85 -34.28
CA GLY A 104 23.98 43.97 -35.44
C GLY A 104 22.49 43.69 -35.68
N SER A 105 22.13 43.24 -36.89
CA SER A 105 20.78 42.75 -37.23
C SER A 105 20.45 41.39 -36.61
N GLU A 106 21.44 40.69 -36.06
CA GLU A 106 21.30 39.41 -35.38
C GLU A 106 22.04 39.47 -34.03
N PRO A 107 21.44 38.93 -32.94
CA PRO A 107 22.12 38.83 -31.66
C PRO A 107 23.26 37.81 -31.78
N SER A 108 24.50 38.30 -31.92
CA SER A 108 25.70 37.47 -31.88
C SER A 108 26.25 37.40 -30.46
N ALA A 109 26.73 36.22 -30.08
CA ALA A 109 27.45 36.05 -28.82
C ALA A 109 28.79 36.79 -28.91
N ALA A 110 29.14 37.53 -27.86
CA ALA A 110 30.48 38.07 -27.74
C ALA A 110 31.47 36.93 -27.46
N LEU A 111 32.60 36.96 -28.15
CA LEU A 111 33.71 36.05 -27.90
C LEU A 111 34.49 36.56 -26.69
N VAL A 112 34.55 35.75 -25.64
CA VAL A 112 35.27 36.07 -24.41
C VAL A 112 36.71 35.57 -24.53
N SER A 113 37.67 36.40 -24.15
CA SER A 113 39.08 36.05 -24.04
C SER A 113 39.57 36.23 -22.61
N GLY A 114 40.05 35.12 -22.05
CA GLY A 114 40.45 35.03 -20.65
C GLY A 114 39.27 35.29 -19.71
N SER A 115 39.53 36.05 -18.64
CA SER A 115 38.58 36.32 -17.56
C SER A 115 38.00 37.74 -17.54
N SER A 116 38.44 38.61 -18.46
CA SER A 116 38.16 40.06 -18.37
C SER A 116 37.89 40.75 -19.71
N GLN A 117 38.05 40.08 -20.86
CA GLN A 117 37.91 40.74 -22.16
C GLN A 117 36.86 40.03 -23.01
N ALA A 118 36.11 40.79 -23.78
CA ALA A 118 35.26 40.25 -24.83
C ALA A 118 35.28 41.12 -26.08
N TRP A 119 35.11 40.50 -27.25
CA TRP A 119 34.98 41.19 -28.53
C TRP A 119 33.86 40.58 -29.36
N CYS A 120 33.41 41.31 -30.37
CA CYS A 120 32.45 40.84 -31.35
C CYS A 120 33.17 40.38 -32.61
N SER A 121 32.70 39.29 -33.19
CA SER A 121 33.16 38.86 -34.52
C SER A 121 32.91 39.99 -35.52
N THR A 122 33.85 40.25 -36.43
CA THR A 122 33.79 41.33 -37.42
C THR A 122 32.55 41.27 -38.33
N ALA A 123 31.90 40.11 -38.43
CA ALA A 123 30.63 39.92 -39.11
C ALA A 123 29.44 40.66 -38.45
N ALA A 124 29.52 40.95 -37.14
CA ALA A 124 28.46 41.58 -36.39
C ALA A 124 28.47 43.13 -36.50
N GLY A 125 29.55 43.73 -37.03
CA GLY A 125 29.65 45.18 -37.23
C GLY A 125 29.47 46.06 -35.97
N GLY A 126 29.46 45.44 -34.79
CA GLY A 126 28.99 46.04 -33.54
C GLY A 126 30.08 46.23 -32.50
N SER A 127 29.77 47.07 -31.50
CA SER A 127 30.58 47.23 -30.30
C SER A 127 30.33 46.08 -29.32
N ALA A 128 31.38 45.55 -28.72
CA ALA A 128 31.23 44.59 -27.61
C ALA A 128 30.84 45.32 -26.33
N ALA A 129 29.97 44.73 -25.53
CA ALA A 129 29.62 45.20 -24.20
C ALA A 129 29.77 44.06 -23.20
N VAL A 130 30.28 44.37 -22.00
CA VAL A 130 30.52 43.40 -20.93
C VAL A 130 29.95 43.90 -19.61
N SER A 131 29.41 42.98 -18.83
CA SER A 131 29.03 43.22 -17.44
C SER A 131 30.16 42.74 -16.54
N CYS A 132 30.68 43.64 -15.73
CA CYS A 132 31.75 43.40 -14.81
C CYS A 132 31.23 43.54 -13.39
N LEU A 133 31.44 42.50 -12.59
CA LEU A 133 31.12 42.47 -11.17
C LEU A 133 32.37 42.86 -10.38
N ALA A 134 32.30 43.94 -9.60
CA ALA A 134 33.34 44.26 -8.64
C ALA A 134 33.37 43.22 -7.51
N LYS A 135 34.57 42.77 -7.14
CA LYS A 135 34.77 41.93 -5.95
C LYS A 135 34.73 42.73 -4.66
#